data_AF-A0A833ZZ34-F1
#
_entry.id   AF-A0A833ZZ34-F1
#
_cell.length_a   1.000
_cell.length_b   1.000
_cell.length_c   1.000
_cell.angle_alpha   90.00
_cell.angle_beta   90.00
_cell.angle_gamma   90.00
#
_symmetry.space_group_name_H-M   'P 1'
#
loop_
_entity.id
_entity.type
_entity.pdbx_description
1 polymer ?
#
loop_
_entity_poly.entity_id
_entity_poly.type
_entity_poly.pdbx_seq_one_letter_code
_entity_poly.pdbx_strand_id
1 'polypeptide(L)'
;MKPVEIEIETPEQAKARERSEKIQMEFETSLRRLMKRFSKEVHENTHKVHLLCLLANGFYRNSICNQPDLQAISLSIIPTHFTRVPPQDMDICYLSNLVKWFIGTFTVNSELSISEQDNLQTTLERRFAIYSARDDEELVHILLLILRALQLPTRLVLSLQPIPLKLSAAKVRFLGLPEKRVVGQGEVRSYQTFKKLFIRLFLKVSIK
;
A
#
# COMPACT_ATOMS: atom_id res chain seq x y z
N MET A 1 20.27 -40.31 60.05
CA MET A 1 19.06 -39.90 59.32
C MET A 1 18.61 -38.58 59.92
N LYS A 2 18.54 -37.49 59.13
CA LYS A 2 18.04 -36.21 59.62
C LYS A 2 16.50 -36.25 59.62
N PRO A 3 15.81 -35.81 60.68
CA PRO A 3 14.35 -35.81 60.72
C PRO A 3 13.81 -34.88 59.63
N VAL A 4 12.74 -35.30 58.95
CA VAL A 4 12.00 -34.45 58.01
C VAL A 4 10.97 -33.68 58.82
N GLU A 5 11.19 -32.38 58.99
CA GLU A 5 10.22 -31.48 59.60
C GLU A 5 9.18 -31.11 58.54
N ILE A 6 7.92 -31.45 58.79
CA ILE A 6 6.78 -31.04 57.95
C ILE A 6 6.06 -29.95 58.73
N GLU A 7 6.29 -28.70 58.33
CA GLU A 7 5.58 -27.56 58.89
C GLU A 7 4.14 -27.57 58.33
N ILE A 8 3.18 -27.86 59.20
CA ILE A 8 1.76 -27.87 58.84
C ILE A 8 1.25 -26.43 58.99
N GLU A 9 0.95 -25.77 57.86
CA GLU A 9 0.38 -24.41 57.84
C GLU A 9 -0.88 -24.34 58.73
N THR A 10 -0.95 -23.31 59.57
CA THR A 10 -2.16 -23.06 60.36
C THR A 10 -3.30 -22.55 59.46
N PRO A 11 -4.57 -22.87 59.76
CA PRO A 11 -5.71 -22.47 58.92
C PRO A 11 -5.88 -20.94 58.79
N GLU A 12 -5.31 -20.13 59.68
CA GLU A 12 -5.26 -18.67 59.55
C GLU A 12 -4.21 -18.19 58.54
N GLN A 13 -3.03 -18.83 58.51
CA GLN A 13 -1.96 -18.52 57.55
C GLN A 13 -2.39 -18.87 56.11
N ALA A 14 -3.07 -20.01 55.92
CA ALA A 14 -3.62 -20.40 54.63
C ALA A 14 -4.65 -19.38 54.08
N LYS A 15 -5.56 -18.89 54.93
CA LYS A 15 -6.54 -17.86 54.56
C LYS A 15 -5.89 -16.50 54.23
N ALA A 16 -4.85 -16.11 54.97
CA ALA A 16 -4.11 -14.88 54.70
C ALA A 16 -3.38 -14.93 53.34
N ARG A 17 -2.79 -16.08 53.01
CA ARG A 17 -2.13 -16.34 51.72
C ARG A 17 -3.13 -16.31 50.56
N GLU A 18 -4.25 -17.03 50.67
CA GLU A 18 -5.30 -17.05 49.65
C GLU A 18 -5.84 -15.63 49.35
N ARG A 19 -6.01 -14.81 50.39
CA ARG A 19 -6.43 -13.41 50.23
C ARG A 19 -5.38 -12.57 49.50
N SER A 20 -4.10 -12.75 49.81
CA SER A 20 -3.00 -12.05 49.13
C SER A 20 -2.92 -12.45 47.65
N GLU A 21 -3.00 -13.74 47.36
CA GLU A 21 -2.99 -14.27 45.99
C GLU A 21 -4.18 -13.78 45.17
N LYS A 22 -5.37 -13.68 45.78
CA LYS A 22 -6.56 -13.09 45.15
C LYS A 22 -6.36 -11.61 44.79
N ILE A 23 -5.82 -10.81 45.72
CA ILE A 23 -5.54 -9.38 45.46
C ILE A 23 -4.49 -9.24 44.34
N GLN A 24 -3.46 -10.07 44.35
CA GLN A 24 -2.44 -10.08 43.28
C GLN A 24 -3.04 -10.45 41.92
N MET A 25 -3.89 -11.47 41.85
CA MET A 25 -4.58 -11.86 40.62
C MET A 25 -5.54 -10.77 40.10
N GLU A 26 -6.28 -10.12 40.99
CA GLU A 26 -7.18 -9.01 40.63
C GLU A 26 -6.40 -7.80 40.09
N PHE A 27 -5.27 -7.47 40.72
CA PHE A 27 -4.36 -6.43 40.28
C PHE A 27 -3.74 -6.75 38.91
N GLU A 28 -3.20 -7.96 38.74
CA GLU A 28 -2.62 -8.40 37.48
C GLU A 28 -3.66 -8.42 36.34
N THR A 29 -4.88 -8.88 36.64
CA THR A 29 -5.99 -8.85 35.68
C THR A 29 -6.35 -7.43 35.29
N SER A 30 -6.37 -6.51 36.25
CA SER A 30 -6.65 -5.09 36.02
C SER A 30 -5.57 -4.45 35.14
N LEU A 31 -4.29 -4.72 35.42
CA LEU A 31 -3.17 -4.29 34.57
C LEU A 31 -3.26 -4.87 33.15
N ARG A 32 -3.54 -6.17 33.01
CA ARG A 32 -3.72 -6.82 31.71
C ARG A 32 -4.85 -6.18 30.90
N ARG A 33 -5.97 -5.80 31.56
CA ARG A 33 -7.08 -5.08 30.90
C ARG A 33 -6.66 -3.70 30.43
N LEU A 34 -5.91 -2.95 31.26
CA LEU A 34 -5.42 -1.63 30.90
C LEU A 34 -4.45 -1.69 29.71
N MET A 35 -3.49 -2.63 29.75
CA MET A 35 -2.56 -2.85 28.65
C MET A 35 -3.28 -3.23 27.36
N LYS A 36 -4.30 -4.10 27.41
CA LYS A 36 -5.10 -4.46 26.23
C LYS A 36 -5.83 -3.26 25.62
N ARG A 37 -6.38 -2.37 26.45
CA ARG A 37 -7.04 -1.13 25.99
C ARG A 37 -6.03 -0.22 25.29
N PHE A 38 -4.88 0.00 25.93
CA PHE A 38 -3.81 0.83 25.37
C PHE A 38 -3.28 0.27 24.03
N SER A 39 -2.94 -1.02 23.98
CA SER A 39 -2.46 -1.64 22.73
C SER A 39 -3.49 -1.60 21.62
N LYS A 40 -4.79 -1.75 21.95
CA LYS A 40 -5.88 -1.62 20.98
C LYS A 40 -5.94 -0.20 20.41
N GLU A 41 -5.88 0.82 21.26
CA GLU A 41 -5.91 2.23 20.84
C GLU A 41 -4.71 2.58 19.95
N VAL A 42 -3.50 2.19 20.35
CA VAL A 42 -2.29 2.40 19.56
C VAL A 42 -2.40 1.73 18.19
N HIS A 43 -2.93 0.51 18.14
CA HIS A 43 -3.12 -0.22 16.88
C HIS A 43 -4.16 0.44 15.97
N GLU A 44 -5.29 0.87 16.52
CA GLU A 44 -6.32 1.61 15.78
C GLU A 44 -5.78 2.93 15.22
N ASN A 45 -5.02 3.67 16.02
CA ASN A 45 -4.37 4.90 15.58
C ASN A 45 -3.32 4.65 14.50
N THR A 46 -2.53 3.57 14.64
CA THR A 46 -1.55 3.16 13.61
C THR A 46 -2.24 2.82 12.29
N HIS A 47 -3.35 2.07 12.32
CA HIS A 47 -4.15 1.78 11.12
C HIS A 47 -4.65 3.08 10.46
N LYS A 48 -5.22 4.00 11.23
CA LYS A 48 -5.74 5.28 10.73
C LYS A 48 -4.65 6.13 10.10
N VAL A 49 -3.52 6.31 10.78
CA VAL A 49 -2.39 7.09 10.27
C VAL A 49 -1.83 6.45 9.00
N HIS A 50 -1.64 5.14 8.98
CA HIS A 50 -1.13 4.45 7.79
C HIS A 50 -2.10 4.63 6.60
N LEU A 51 -3.41 4.51 6.80
CA LEU A 51 -4.40 4.76 5.76
C LEU A 51 -4.34 6.20 5.24
N LEU A 52 -4.23 7.20 6.13
CA LEU A 52 -4.09 8.61 5.75
C LEU A 52 -2.81 8.85 4.95
N CYS A 53 -1.69 8.27 5.34
CA CYS A 53 -0.44 8.35 4.57
C CYS A 53 -0.58 7.75 3.17
N LEU A 54 -1.24 6.60 3.04
CA LEU A 54 -1.51 5.97 1.75
C LEU A 54 -2.41 6.84 0.86
N LEU A 55 -3.44 7.46 1.43
CA LEU A 55 -4.32 8.41 0.73
C LEU A 55 -3.57 9.66 0.28
N ALA A 56 -2.78 10.27 1.17
CA ALA A 56 -1.98 11.44 0.85
C ALA A 56 -0.98 11.17 -0.27
N ASN A 57 -0.29 10.02 -0.23
CA ASN A 57 0.59 9.57 -1.30
C ASN A 57 -0.19 9.38 -2.63
N GLY A 58 -1.40 8.84 -2.57
CA GLY A 58 -2.26 8.70 -3.74
C GLY A 58 -2.68 10.04 -4.35
N PHE A 59 -3.08 11.01 -3.52
CA PHE A 59 -3.41 12.35 -3.96
C PHE A 59 -2.20 13.08 -4.56
N TYR A 60 -1.04 12.95 -3.92
CA TYR A 60 0.21 13.51 -4.43
C TYR A 60 0.56 12.96 -5.82
N ARG A 61 0.53 11.64 -6.00
CA ARG A 61 0.77 11.01 -7.32
C ARG A 61 -0.26 11.45 -8.36
N ASN A 62 -1.53 11.55 -7.96
CA ASN A 62 -2.60 12.02 -8.84
C ASN A 62 -2.39 13.49 -9.26
N SER A 63 -1.92 14.36 -8.35
CA SER A 63 -1.62 15.76 -8.67
C SER A 63 -0.41 15.93 -9.57
N ILE A 64 0.63 15.11 -9.40
CA ILE A 64 1.78 15.10 -10.31
C ILE A 64 1.33 14.67 -11.71
N CYS A 65 0.52 13.62 -11.81
CA CYS A 65 -0.06 13.19 -13.10
C CYS A 65 -1.10 14.17 -13.69
N ASN A 66 -1.36 15.30 -13.03
CA ASN A 66 -2.21 16.38 -13.55
C ASN A 66 -1.38 17.62 -13.95
N GLN A 67 -0.06 17.59 -13.79
CA GLN A 67 0.79 18.74 -14.15
C GLN A 67 0.77 18.96 -15.68
N PRO A 68 0.62 20.21 -16.12
CA PRO A 68 0.54 20.53 -17.55
C PRO A 68 1.86 20.22 -18.27
N ASP A 69 3.01 20.38 -17.61
CA ASP A 69 4.33 20.13 -18.20
C ASP A 69 4.50 18.66 -18.58
N LEU A 70 4.16 17.75 -17.67
CA LEU A 70 4.18 16.31 -17.94
C LEU A 70 3.16 15.89 -19.00
N GLN A 71 1.98 16.54 -19.04
CA GLN A 71 1.00 16.29 -20.09
C GLN A 71 1.49 16.79 -21.45
N ALA A 72 2.19 17.92 -21.52
CA ALA A 72 2.77 18.44 -22.74
C ALA A 72 3.88 17.53 -23.28
N ILE A 73 4.77 17.03 -22.39
CA ILE A 73 5.77 16.02 -22.74
C ILE A 73 5.09 14.76 -23.27
N SER A 74 4.05 14.29 -22.57
CA SER A 74 3.26 13.14 -23.00
C SER A 74 2.62 13.36 -24.37
N LEU A 75 2.06 14.54 -24.63
CA LEU A 75 1.44 14.85 -25.91
C LEU A 75 2.46 14.85 -27.06
N SER A 76 3.71 15.25 -26.78
CA SER A 76 4.77 15.33 -27.80
C SER A 76 5.23 13.96 -28.30
N ILE A 77 5.09 12.90 -27.50
CA ILE A 77 5.46 11.54 -27.88
C ILE A 77 4.31 10.76 -28.53
N ILE A 78 3.06 11.21 -28.35
CA ILE A 78 1.89 10.51 -28.85
C ILE A 78 1.82 10.65 -30.38
N PRO A 79 1.63 9.55 -31.13
CA PRO A 79 1.45 9.60 -32.56
C PRO A 79 0.29 10.53 -32.97
N THR A 80 0.52 11.34 -34.01
CA THR A 80 -0.42 12.38 -34.46
C THR A 80 -1.80 11.86 -34.87
N HIS A 81 -1.92 10.57 -35.22
CA HIS A 81 -3.22 9.98 -35.54
C HIS A 81 -4.10 9.83 -34.29
N PHE A 82 -3.53 9.73 -33.09
CA PHE A 82 -4.30 9.69 -31.85
C PHE A 82 -4.77 11.09 -31.41
N THR A 83 -4.04 12.15 -31.78
CA THR A 83 -4.36 13.53 -31.36
C THR A 83 -5.38 14.24 -32.25
N ARG A 84 -5.67 13.69 -33.43
CA ARG A 84 -6.62 14.26 -34.40
C ARG A 84 -8.06 13.77 -34.23
N VAL A 85 -8.29 12.81 -33.34
CA VAL A 85 -9.60 12.22 -33.10
C VAL A 85 -10.38 13.10 -32.11
N PRO A 86 -11.59 13.57 -32.46
CA PRO A 86 -12.43 14.30 -31.51
C PRO A 86 -12.75 13.44 -30.28
N PRO A 87 -12.90 14.03 -29.08
CA PRO A 87 -13.25 13.27 -27.87
C PRO A 87 -14.53 12.43 -27.98
N GLN A 88 -15.45 12.83 -28.85
CA GLN A 88 -16.74 12.15 -29.09
C GLN A 88 -16.58 10.83 -29.88
N ASP A 89 -15.49 10.71 -30.64
CA ASP A 89 -15.21 9.56 -31.52
C ASP A 89 -14.16 8.61 -30.91
N MET A 90 -13.77 8.83 -29.65
CA MET A 90 -12.84 7.96 -28.94
C MET A 90 -13.55 6.69 -28.44
N ASP A 91 -13.67 5.73 -29.36
CA ASP A 91 -14.31 4.45 -29.12
C ASP A 91 -13.37 3.41 -28.47
N ILE A 92 -13.90 2.21 -28.23
CA ILE A 92 -13.14 1.10 -27.65
C ILE A 92 -12.00 0.66 -28.58
N CYS A 93 -12.18 0.76 -29.90
CA CYS A 93 -11.15 0.41 -30.89
C CYS A 93 -9.97 1.38 -30.82
N TYR A 94 -10.23 2.68 -30.69
CA TYR A 94 -9.24 3.73 -30.45
C TYR A 94 -8.44 3.42 -29.20
N LEU A 95 -9.11 3.17 -28.06
CA LEU A 95 -8.44 2.84 -26.80
C LEU A 95 -7.62 1.56 -26.92
N SER A 96 -8.15 0.54 -27.61
CA SER A 96 -7.40 -0.70 -27.83
C SER A 96 -6.13 -0.46 -28.65
N ASN A 97 -6.20 0.36 -29.68
CA ASN A 97 -5.05 0.68 -30.53
C ASN A 97 -4.03 1.55 -29.80
N LEU A 98 -4.50 2.52 -29.00
CA LEU A 98 -3.64 3.33 -28.13
C LEU A 98 -2.89 2.46 -27.12
N VAL A 99 -3.57 1.53 -26.46
CA VAL A 99 -2.94 0.60 -25.50
C VAL A 99 -1.95 -0.34 -26.21
N LYS A 100 -2.26 -0.84 -27.40
CA LYS A 100 -1.33 -1.65 -28.19
C LYS A 100 -0.06 -0.87 -28.54
N TRP A 101 -0.21 0.37 -28.99
CA TRP A 101 0.91 1.27 -29.24
C TRP A 101 1.72 1.49 -27.96
N PHE A 102 1.07 1.85 -26.85
CA PHE A 102 1.72 2.08 -25.56
C PHE A 102 2.56 0.89 -25.10
N ILE A 103 2.02 -0.32 -25.15
CA ILE A 103 2.73 -1.56 -24.78
C ILE A 103 3.91 -1.83 -25.73
N GLY A 104 3.80 -1.47 -27.01
CA GLY A 104 4.88 -1.62 -27.98
C GLY A 104 5.98 -0.55 -27.84
N THR A 105 5.66 0.61 -27.27
CA THR A 105 6.58 1.75 -27.15
C THR A 105 7.32 1.77 -25.82
N PHE A 106 6.64 1.47 -24.70
CA PHE A 106 7.25 1.53 -23.37
C PHE A 106 7.72 0.17 -22.90
N THR A 107 8.94 0.12 -22.36
CA THR A 107 9.52 -1.08 -21.76
C THR A 107 9.61 -0.96 -20.25
N VAL A 108 9.59 -2.09 -19.54
CA VAL A 108 9.88 -2.12 -18.10
C VAL A 108 11.31 -2.60 -17.90
N ASN A 109 12.14 -1.77 -17.28
CA ASN A 109 13.52 -2.07 -16.97
C ASN A 109 13.83 -1.82 -15.48
N SER A 110 13.88 -2.91 -14.70
CA SER A 110 14.15 -2.87 -13.26
C SER A 110 15.57 -2.37 -12.90
N GLU A 111 16.50 -2.34 -13.85
CA GLU A 111 17.88 -1.89 -13.65
C GLU A 111 18.01 -0.36 -13.67
N LEU A 112 16.93 0.36 -14.01
CA LEU A 112 16.91 1.81 -13.99
C LEU A 112 17.19 2.35 -12.58
N SER A 113 18.18 3.24 -12.48
CA SER A 113 18.61 3.80 -11.20
C SER A 113 17.51 4.64 -10.55
N ILE A 114 17.46 4.54 -9.22
CA ILE A 114 16.75 5.49 -8.36
C ILE A 114 17.75 6.60 -8.05
N SER A 115 17.46 7.82 -8.48
CA SER A 115 18.14 9.00 -7.93
C SER A 115 17.40 9.38 -6.66
N GLU A 116 18.07 9.31 -5.51
CA GLU A 116 17.48 9.68 -4.22
C GLU A 116 17.14 11.17 -4.13
N GLN A 117 17.72 11.99 -5.01
CA GLN A 117 17.44 13.42 -5.11
C GLN A 117 16.29 13.76 -6.06
N ASP A 118 15.84 12.82 -6.90
CA ASP A 118 14.83 13.11 -7.91
C ASP A 118 13.43 13.06 -7.31
N ASN A 119 12.63 14.10 -7.59
CA ASN A 119 11.21 14.06 -7.28
C ASN A 119 10.47 13.19 -8.33
N LEU A 120 9.21 12.87 -8.05
CA LEU A 120 8.41 12.02 -8.94
C LEU A 120 8.27 12.62 -10.35
N GLN A 121 8.16 13.95 -10.44
CA GLN A 121 8.04 14.64 -11.73
C GLN A 121 9.30 14.46 -12.57
N THR A 122 10.48 14.78 -12.04
CA THR A 122 11.75 14.66 -12.78
C THR A 122 12.04 13.21 -13.16
N THR A 123 11.65 12.27 -12.31
CA THR A 123 11.72 10.84 -12.62
C THR A 123 10.86 10.50 -13.84
N LEU A 124 9.60 10.96 -13.88
CA LEU A 124 8.69 10.71 -15.01
C LEU A 124 9.18 11.40 -16.30
N GLU A 125 9.66 12.63 -16.23
CA GLU A 125 10.26 13.34 -17.37
C GLU A 125 11.39 12.52 -18.00
N ARG A 126 12.27 11.97 -17.16
CA ARG A 126 13.35 11.09 -17.61
C ARG A 126 12.83 9.79 -18.21
N ARG A 127 11.76 9.19 -17.65
CA ARG A 127 11.14 7.98 -18.19
C ARG A 127 10.55 8.21 -19.59
N PHE A 128 9.96 9.37 -19.83
CA PHE A 128 9.51 9.76 -21.17
C PHE A 128 10.66 9.88 -22.15
N ALA A 129 11.80 10.45 -21.73
CA ALA A 129 12.96 10.60 -22.60
C ALA A 129 13.57 9.26 -23.07
N ILE A 130 13.51 8.23 -22.23
CA ILE A 130 14.10 6.90 -22.51
C ILE A 130 13.09 5.84 -22.95
N TYR A 131 11.79 6.18 -22.98
CA TYR A 131 10.70 5.23 -23.28
C TYR A 131 10.74 3.95 -22.42
N SER A 132 11.13 4.09 -21.16
CA SER A 132 11.30 2.97 -20.24
C SER A 132 10.91 3.35 -18.83
N ALA A 133 10.13 2.50 -18.19
CA ALA A 133 9.69 2.61 -16.80
C ALA A 133 10.44 1.59 -15.95
N ARG A 134 10.68 1.90 -14.67
CA ARG A 134 11.37 0.99 -13.77
C ARG A 134 10.48 -0.17 -13.32
N ASP A 135 9.24 0.14 -13.00
CA ASP A 135 8.26 -0.80 -12.48
C ASP A 135 6.87 -0.56 -13.09
N ASP A 136 5.95 -1.47 -12.79
CA ASP A 136 4.56 -1.37 -13.26
C ASP A 136 3.85 -0.13 -12.70
N GLU A 137 4.27 0.40 -11.54
CA GLU A 137 3.70 1.63 -11.01
C GLU A 137 4.06 2.81 -11.92
N GLU A 138 5.35 3.06 -12.19
CA GLU A 138 5.79 4.12 -13.10
C GLU A 138 5.10 3.99 -14.47
N LEU A 139 4.99 2.77 -15.00
CA LEU A 139 4.31 2.51 -16.28
C LEU A 139 2.84 2.94 -16.25
N VAL A 140 2.13 2.69 -15.15
CA VAL A 140 0.75 3.15 -14.94
C VAL A 140 0.66 4.68 -14.89
N HIS A 141 1.61 5.37 -14.25
CA HIS A 141 1.63 6.84 -14.21
C HIS A 141 1.85 7.44 -15.61
N ILE A 142 2.75 6.85 -16.40
CA ILE A 142 3.00 7.25 -17.80
C ILE A 142 1.72 7.07 -18.64
N LEU A 143 1.06 5.90 -18.53
CA LEU A 143 -0.19 5.65 -19.23
C LEU A 143 -1.28 6.65 -18.84
N LEU A 144 -1.42 6.93 -17.54
CA LEU A 144 -2.38 7.92 -17.04
C LEU A 144 -2.13 9.32 -17.62
N LEU A 145 -0.87 9.75 -17.68
CA LEU A 145 -0.47 11.02 -18.26
C LEU A 145 -0.79 11.11 -19.76
N ILE A 146 -0.53 10.06 -20.53
CA ILE A 146 -0.89 9.97 -21.95
C ILE A 146 -2.40 10.14 -22.15
N LEU A 147 -3.20 9.44 -21.35
CA LEU A 147 -4.65 9.50 -21.47
C LEU A 147 -5.19 10.89 -21.08
N ARG A 148 -4.61 11.52 -20.06
CA ARG A 148 -4.96 12.90 -19.66
C ARG A 148 -4.55 13.94 -20.69
N ALA A 149 -3.39 13.77 -21.31
CA ALA A 149 -2.93 14.63 -22.40
C ALA A 149 -3.88 14.59 -23.60
N LEU A 150 -4.51 13.44 -23.85
CA LEU A 150 -5.60 13.27 -24.83
C LEU A 150 -6.97 13.78 -24.36
N GLN A 151 -7.03 14.40 -23.18
CA GLN A 151 -8.25 14.92 -22.56
C GLN A 151 -9.30 13.84 -22.27
N LEU A 152 -8.88 12.59 -22.08
CA LEU A 152 -9.79 11.52 -21.66
C LEU A 152 -10.13 11.66 -20.16
N PRO A 153 -11.41 11.50 -19.78
CA PRO A 153 -11.81 11.48 -18.38
C PRO A 153 -11.24 10.23 -17.71
N THR A 154 -10.16 10.40 -16.95
CA THR A 154 -9.40 9.28 -16.38
C THR A 154 -9.13 9.46 -14.89
N ARG A 155 -9.25 8.36 -14.15
CA ARG A 155 -9.08 8.34 -12.69
C ARG A 155 -7.93 7.41 -12.33
N LEU A 156 -7.08 7.86 -11.42
CA LEU A 156 -6.11 7.00 -10.76
C LEU A 156 -6.84 6.16 -9.70
N VAL A 157 -6.75 4.84 -9.80
CA VAL A 157 -7.33 3.93 -8.81
C VAL A 157 -6.22 3.21 -8.06
N LEU A 158 -6.27 3.29 -6.73
CA LEU A 158 -5.27 2.72 -5.83
C LEU A 158 -5.95 1.72 -4.90
N SER A 159 -5.39 0.51 -4.82
CA SER A 159 -5.78 -0.48 -3.82
C SER A 159 -4.96 -0.22 -2.55
N LEU A 160 -5.50 0.58 -1.62
CA LEU A 160 -4.83 0.88 -0.36
C LEU A 160 -4.83 -0.36 0.54
N GLN A 161 -3.64 -0.77 1.01
CA GLN A 161 -3.45 -1.92 1.89
C GLN A 161 -2.89 -1.45 3.25
N PRO A 162 -3.69 -0.77 4.08
CA PRO A 162 -3.26 -0.37 5.42
C PRO A 162 -3.05 -1.59 6.31
N ILE A 163 -2.36 -1.39 7.45
CA ILE A 163 -2.16 -2.43 8.46
C ILE A 163 -3.54 -2.95 8.89
N PRO A 164 -3.80 -4.27 8.98
CA PRO A 164 -5.14 -4.76 9.29
C PRO A 164 -5.71 -4.18 10.59
N LEU A 165 -6.92 -3.63 10.56
CA LEU A 165 -7.56 -3.04 11.74
C LEU A 165 -7.81 -4.08 12.84
N LYS A 166 -8.11 -5.32 12.45
CA LYS A 166 -8.28 -6.43 13.38
C LYS A 166 -6.92 -7.04 13.71
N LEU A 167 -6.48 -6.90 14.95
CA LEU A 167 -5.46 -7.77 15.51
C LEU A 167 -6.05 -9.18 15.59
N SER A 168 -5.57 -10.09 14.72
CA SER A 168 -5.79 -11.51 14.96
C SER A 168 -5.22 -11.84 16.34
N ALA A 169 -6.00 -12.54 17.16
CA ALA A 169 -5.59 -12.97 18.51
C ALA A 169 -4.26 -13.75 18.53
N ALA A 170 -3.76 -14.17 17.37
CA ALA A 170 -2.51 -14.91 17.20
C ALA A 170 -1.23 -14.05 17.20
N LYS A 171 -1.29 -12.71 17.25
CA LYS A 171 -0.06 -11.89 17.21
C LYS A 171 -0.07 -10.65 18.10
N VAL A 172 -0.09 -10.86 19.41
CA VAL A 172 0.49 -9.88 20.34
C VAL A 172 2.02 -10.08 20.30
N ARG A 173 2.67 -9.56 19.25
CA ARG A 173 4.11 -9.32 19.29
C ARG A 173 4.31 -8.00 20.01
N PHE A 174 4.96 -8.05 21.17
CA PHE A 174 5.47 -6.85 21.82
C PHE A 174 6.30 -6.04 20.82
N LEU A 175 5.94 -4.77 20.65
CA LEU A 175 6.78 -3.77 19.98
C LEU A 175 7.99 -3.53 20.87
N GLY A 176 9.09 -4.24 20.63
CA GLY A 176 10.30 -4.10 21.43
C GLY A 176 11.53 -4.94 21.06
N LEU A 177 11.51 -5.74 19.98
CA LEU A 177 12.72 -6.42 19.50
C LEU A 177 12.82 -6.33 17.97
N PRO A 178 14.03 -6.10 17.40
CA PRO A 178 14.22 -6.05 15.96
C PRO A 178 14.10 -7.45 15.37
N GLU A 179 12.99 -7.73 14.68
CA GLU A 179 12.83 -8.95 13.87
C GLU A 179 13.62 -8.75 12.57
N LYS A 180 14.65 -9.58 12.37
CA LYS A 180 15.48 -9.61 11.15
C LYS A 180 14.58 -9.82 9.93
N ARG A 181 14.80 -9.02 8.88
CA ARG A 181 14.20 -9.16 7.55
C ARG A 181 14.42 -10.58 7.03
N VAL A 182 13.36 -11.37 6.97
CA VAL A 182 13.29 -12.54 6.09
C VAL A 182 12.66 -12.05 4.79
N VAL A 183 13.50 -11.96 3.75
CA VAL A 183 13.07 -11.75 2.37
C VAL A 183 12.40 -13.03 1.91
N GLY A 184 11.07 -13.08 2.04
CA GLY A 184 10.23 -14.13 1.45
C GLY A 184 9.85 -13.73 0.04
N GLN A 185 10.41 -14.42 -0.94
CA GLN A 185 9.97 -14.38 -2.34
C GLN A 185 8.54 -14.90 -2.47
N GLY A 186 7.63 -14.02 -2.86
CA GLY A 186 6.29 -14.28 -3.37
C GLY A 186 5.85 -12.97 -4.02
N GLU A 187 5.34 -12.89 -5.24
CA GLU A 187 4.53 -13.87 -5.93
C GLU A 187 4.43 -13.46 -7.41
N VAL A 188 4.92 -14.31 -8.32
CA VAL A 188 4.84 -14.11 -9.78
C VAL A 188 3.40 -14.32 -10.30
N ARG A 189 2.39 -14.46 -9.42
CA ARG A 189 0.95 -14.58 -9.78
C ARG A 189 0.22 -13.24 -9.92
N SER A 190 0.83 -12.13 -9.50
CA SER A 190 0.20 -10.80 -9.58
C SER A 190 0.14 -10.26 -11.02
N TYR A 191 1.13 -10.57 -11.86
CA TYR A 191 1.33 -9.95 -13.19
C TYR A 191 0.20 -10.18 -14.19
N GLN A 192 -0.33 -11.40 -14.34
CA GLN A 192 -1.49 -11.66 -15.21
C GLN A 192 -2.79 -11.07 -14.64
N THR A 193 -2.90 -10.98 -13.32
CA THR A 193 -4.11 -10.51 -12.64
C THR A 193 -4.18 -8.99 -12.70
N PHE A 194 -3.06 -8.28 -12.49
CA PHE A 194 -2.98 -6.81 -12.59
C PHE A 194 -3.24 -6.34 -14.02
N LYS A 195 -2.66 -6.98 -15.05
CA LYS A 195 -2.97 -6.66 -16.46
C LYS A 195 -4.44 -6.83 -16.80
N LYS A 196 -5.10 -7.88 -16.27
CA LYS A 196 -6.54 -8.13 -16.48
C LYS A 196 -7.44 -7.22 -15.66
N LEU A 197 -7.05 -6.84 -14.44
CA LEU A 197 -7.84 -6.02 -13.54
C LEU A 197 -7.72 -4.53 -13.89
N PHE A 198 -6.54 -4.06 -14.28
CA PHE A 198 -6.26 -2.67 -14.61
C PHE A 198 -7.03 -2.22 -15.86
N ILE A 199 -7.01 -3.02 -16.93
CA ILE A 199 -7.82 -2.74 -18.15
C ILE A 199 -9.33 -2.83 -17.84
N ARG A 200 -9.77 -3.77 -17.00
CA ARG A 200 -11.20 -3.89 -16.62
C ARG A 200 -11.69 -2.75 -15.73
N LEU A 201 -10.87 -2.25 -14.81
CA LEU A 201 -11.25 -1.13 -13.95
C LEU A 201 -11.32 0.18 -14.74
N PHE A 202 -10.37 0.38 -15.66
CA PHE A 202 -10.29 1.59 -16.47
C PHE A 202 -11.49 1.73 -17.43
N LEU A 203 -11.90 0.63 -18.08
CA LEU A 203 -13.06 0.63 -18.98
C LEU A 203 -14.42 0.70 -18.27
N LYS A 204 -14.52 0.29 -17.00
CA LYS A 204 -15.80 0.24 -16.29
C LYS A 204 -16.17 1.55 -15.58
N VAL A 205 -15.26 2.52 -15.52
CA VAL A 205 -15.49 3.83 -14.88
C VAL A 205 -15.79 4.94 -15.91
N SER A 206 -15.47 4.75 -17.19
CA SER A 206 -15.82 5.70 -18.28
C SER A 206 -17.15 5.41 -19.00
N ILE A 207 -17.87 4.36 -18.63
CA ILE A 207 -19.22 4.09 -19.16
C ILE A 207 -20.23 4.26 -18.02
N LYS A 208 -20.53 5.51 -17.69
CA LYS A 208 -21.81 5.96 -17.13
C LYS A 208 -22.07 7.38 -17.55
#